data_AF-A0A5K1BAM4-F1
#
_entry.id   AF-A0A5K1BAM4-F1
#
_cell.length_a   1.000
_cell.length_b   1.000
_cell.length_c   1.000
_cell.angle_alpha   90.00
_cell.angle_beta   90.00
_cell.angle_gamma   90.00
#
_symmetry.space_group_name_H-M   'P 1'
#
loop_
_entity.id
_entity.type
_entity.pdbx_description
1 polymer ?
#
loop_
_entity_poly.entity_id
_entity_poly.type
_entity_poly.pdbx_seq_one_letter_code
_entity_poly.pdbx_strand_id
1 'polypeptide(L)' 'DGHLVNCEIYGEVQVNSHLSGLPDLTLSFANPSILNDVRFHPCVRFRPWESHQILSFVPPDGQFKLMSY' A
#
# COMPACT_ATOMS: atom_id res chain seq x y z
N ASP A 1 20.89 3.90 32.00
CA ASP A 1 20.76 4.53 30.67
C ASP A 1 20.16 3.53 29.68
N GLY A 2 18.92 3.75 29.26
CA GLY A 2 18.26 2.89 28.28
C GLY A 2 18.43 3.47 26.88
N HIS A 3 19.08 2.73 25.98
CA HIS A 3 19.20 3.08 24.57
C HIS A 3 18.37 2.12 23.72
N LEU A 4 17.72 2.65 22.69
CA LEU A 4 17.00 1.84 21.71
C LEU A 4 17.99 0.97 20.94
N VAL A 5 17.83 -0.35 21.05
CA VAL A 5 18.71 -1.33 20.37
C VAL A 5 18.12 -1.74 19.02
N ASN A 6 16.81 -1.94 18.93
CA ASN A 6 16.10 -2.21 17.68
C ASN A 6 14.62 -1.76 17.79
N CYS A 7 14.03 -1.34 16.67
CA CYS A 7 12.60 -1.07 16.51
C CYS A 7 12.20 -1.37 15.07
N GLU A 8 11.35 -2.36 14.87
CA GLU A 8 10.80 -2.75 13.58
C GLU A 8 9.28 -2.74 13.65
N ILE A 9 8.65 -2.23 12.59
CA ILE A 9 7.19 -2.22 12.44
C ILE A 9 6.88 -2.96 11.14
N TYR A 10 5.98 -3.92 11.22
CA TYR A 10 5.40 -4.57 10.04
C TYR A 10 3.92 -4.19 9.94
N GLY A 11 3.53 -3.70 8.78
CA GLY A 11 2.17 -3.24 8.50
C GLY A 11 1.59 -3.87 7.24
N GLU A 12 0.26 -3.94 7.19
CA GLU A 12 -0.48 -4.39 6.01
C GLU A 12 -1.66 -3.46 5.73
N VAL A 13 -1.95 -3.26 4.44
CA VAL A 13 -3.18 -2.60 4.00
C VAL A 13 -4.12 -3.66 3.45
N GLN A 14 -5.21 -3.90 4.15
CA GLN A 14 -6.29 -4.81 3.75
C GLN A 14 -7.40 -4.00 3.09
N VAL A 15 -7.93 -4.50 1.99
CA VAL A 15 -9.02 -3.88 1.22
C VAL A 15 -10.22 -4.82 1.21
N ASN A 16 -11.42 -4.26 1.35
CA ASN A 16 -12.67 -4.95 1.05
C ASN A 16 -13.43 -4.16 -0.02
N SER A 17 -13.29 -4.56 -1.29
CA SER A 17 -13.84 -3.85 -2.43
C SER A 17 -15.20 -4.42 -2.82
N HIS A 18 -16.21 -3.56 -2.93
CA HIS A 18 -17.53 -3.89 -3.46
C HIS A 18 -18.00 -2.79 -4.40
N LEU A 19 -17.22 -2.59 -5.47
CA LEU A 19 -17.42 -1.52 -6.44
C LEU A 19 -17.85 -2.10 -7.78
N SER A 20 -18.80 -1.44 -8.45
CA SER A 20 -19.29 -1.90 -9.75
C SER A 20 -18.32 -1.53 -10.89
N GLY A 21 -18.22 -2.41 -11.90
CA GLY A 21 -17.41 -2.17 -13.10
C GLY A 21 -15.91 -2.38 -12.86
N LEU A 22 -15.08 -1.54 -13.49
CA LEU A 22 -13.61 -1.57 -13.41
C LEU A 22 -13.10 -0.21 -12.91
N PRO A 23 -13.32 0.13 -11.63
CA PRO A 23 -12.96 1.44 -11.10
C PRO A 23 -11.44 1.60 -10.99
N ASP A 24 -10.92 2.75 -11.39
CA ASP A 24 -9.52 3.13 -11.16
C ASP A 24 -9.42 3.91 -9.85
N LEU A 25 -8.71 3.37 -8.87
CA LEU A 25 -8.56 3.96 -7.55
C LEU A 25 -7.17 4.54 -7.35
N THR A 26 -7.13 5.65 -6.62
CA THR A 26 -5.91 6.32 -6.18
C THR A 26 -5.88 6.40 -4.66
N LEU A 27 -4.78 5.95 -4.04
CA LEU A 27 -4.53 6.05 -2.60
C LEU A 27 -3.17 6.70 -2.37
N SER A 28 -3.14 7.72 -1.50
CA SER A 28 -1.93 8.40 -1.05
C SER A 28 -1.79 8.31 0.46
N PHE A 29 -0.54 8.25 0.93
CA PHE A 29 -0.22 8.37 2.35
C PHE A 29 0.18 9.81 2.66
N ALA A 30 -0.13 10.28 3.86
CA ALA A 30 0.32 11.61 4.31
C ALA A 30 1.85 11.70 4.41
N ASN A 31 2.51 10.59 4.76
CA ASN A 31 3.96 10.49 4.80
C ASN A 31 4.41 9.10 4.31
N PRO A 32 4.54 8.87 3.00
CA PRO A 32 4.94 7.58 2.45
C PRO A 32 6.41 7.24 2.74
N SER A 33 7.25 8.22 3.09
CA SER A 33 8.69 8.02 3.30
C SER A 33 9.04 7.14 4.52
N ILE A 34 8.08 6.90 5.42
CA ILE A 34 8.25 6.02 6.58
C ILE A 34 8.08 4.54 6.22
N LEU A 35 7.54 4.24 5.05
CA LEU A 35 7.23 2.87 4.61
C LEU A 35 8.48 2.27 3.96
N ASN A 36 9.01 1.19 4.53
CA ASN A 36 10.18 0.48 4.03
C ASN A 36 9.79 -0.90 3.52
N ASP A 37 10.62 -1.52 2.68
CA ASP A 37 10.44 -2.89 2.16
C ASP A 37 9.01 -3.19 1.65
N VAL A 38 8.42 -2.19 0.99
CA VAL A 38 7.04 -2.26 0.51
C VAL A 38 6.86 -3.37 -0.53
N ARG A 39 5.80 -4.15 -0.37
CA ARG A 39 5.37 -5.18 -1.33
C ARG A 39 3.94 -4.92 -1.74
N PHE A 40 3.66 -4.98 -3.04
CA PHE A 40 2.37 -4.64 -3.60
C PHE A 40 1.61 -5.86 -4.14
N HIS A 41 0.30 -5.77 -4.08
CA HIS A 41 -0.58 -6.64 -4.85
C HIS A 41 -0.37 -6.39 -6.36
N PRO A 42 -0.50 -7.41 -7.23
CA PRO A 42 -0.34 -7.26 -8.68
C PRO A 42 -1.28 -6.24 -9.34
N CYS A 43 -2.37 -5.85 -8.68
CA CYS A 43 -3.28 -4.84 -9.19
C CYS A 43 -2.72 -3.41 -9.11
N VAL A 44 -1.63 -3.18 -8.37
CA VAL A 44 -0.99 -1.88 -8.21
C VAL A 44 -0.05 -1.59 -9.39
N ARG A 45 -0.21 -0.42 -9.99
CA ARG A 45 0.69 0.10 -11.01
C ARG A 45 1.96 0.63 -10.33
N PHE A 46 3.12 0.10 -10.72
CA PHE A 46 4.39 0.46 -10.10
C PHE A 46 4.87 1.89 -10.44
N ARG A 47 4.66 2.37 -11.68
CA ARG A 47 5.18 3.68 -12.11
C ARG A 47 4.69 4.88 -11.28
N PRO A 48 3.39 5.01 -10.97
CA PRO A 48 2.91 6.09 -10.10
C PRO A 48 3.51 6.05 -8.69
N TRP A 49 3.76 4.86 -8.15
CA TRP A 49 4.45 4.69 -6.87
C TRP A 49 5.90 5.16 -6.98
N GLU A 50 6.64 4.68 -7.97
CA GLU A 50 8.04 5.06 -8.18
C GLU A 50 8.24 6.57 -8.35
N SER A 51 7.34 7.24 -9.09
CA SER A 51 7.49 8.68 -9.38
C SER A 51 6.93 9.60 -8.29
N HIS A 52 5.80 9.24 -7.68
CA HIS A 52 5.03 10.14 -6.82
C HIS A 52 4.62 9.54 -5.48
N GLN A 53 5.00 8.29 -5.19
CA GLN A 53 4.59 7.55 -3.99
C GLN A 53 3.07 7.46 -3.84
N ILE A 54 2.38 7.31 -4.98
CA ILE A 54 0.93 7.16 -5.07
C ILE A 54 0.59 5.74 -5.52
N LEU A 55 -0.32 5.08 -4.83
CA LEU A 55 -0.88 3.81 -5.29
C LEU A 55 -2.00 4.07 -6.28
N SER A 56 -1.87 3.48 -7.47
CA SER A 56 -2.91 3.50 -8.51
C SER A 56 -3.23 2.07 -8.90
N PHE A 57 -4.49 1.67 -8.81
CA PHE A 57 -4.90 0.27 -8.99
C PHE A 57 -6.38 0.11 -9.37
N VAL A 58 -6.68 -0.99 -10.07
CA VAL A 58 -8.05 -1.49 -10.24
C VAL A 58 -8.23 -2.65 -9.26
N PRO A 59 -9.05 -2.52 -8.20
CA PRO A 59 -9.13 -3.53 -7.15
C PRO A 59 -9.82 -4.82 -7.64
N PRO A 60 -9.33 -6.00 -7.24
CA PRO A 60 -10.15 -7.22 -7.22
C PRO A 60 -11.42 -7.02 -6.38
N ASP A 61 -12.46 -7.80 -6.68
CA ASP A 61 -13.67 -7.82 -5.85
C ASP A 61 -13.43 -8.56 -4.53
N GLY A 62 -14.08 -8.11 -3.46
CA GLY A 62 -14.00 -8.70 -2.13
C GLY A 62 -12.73 -8.33 -1.36
N GLN A 63 -12.29 -9.24 -0.50
CA GLN A 63 -11.19 -9.02 0.44
C GLN A 63 -9.84 -9.44 -0.13
N PHE A 64 -8.86 -8.53 -0.09
CA PHE A 64 -7.48 -8.83 -0.48
C PHE A 64 -6.47 -7.92 0.22
N LYS A 65 -5.21 -8.37 0.28
CA LYS A 65 -4.09 -7.56 0.76
C LYS A 65 -3.57 -6.67 -0.37
N LEU A 66 -3.67 -5.37 -0.22
CA LEU A 66 -3.18 -4.39 -1.19
C LEU A 66 -1.66 -4.21 -1.12
N MET A 67 -1.11 -4.10 0.10
CA MET A 67 0.33 -3.98 0.32
C MET A 67 0.76 -4.43 1.71
N SER A 68 2.04 -4.72 1.87
CA SER A 68 2.73 -4.81 3.17
C SER A 68 3.93 -3.86 3.19
N TYR A 69 4.32 -3.40 4.38
CA TYR A 69 5.44 -2.48 4.60
C TYR A 69 6.04 -2.65 6.00
#